data_AF-A0A2A2KIP7-F1
#
_entry.id   AF-A0A2A2KIP7-F1
#
_cell.length_a   1.000
_cell.length_b   1.000
_cell.length_c   1.000
_cell.angle_alpha   90.00
_cell.angle_beta   90.00
_cell.angle_gamma   90.00
#
_symmetry.space_group_name_H-M   'P 1'
#
loop_
_entity.id
_entity.type
_entity.pdbx_description
1 polymer ?
#
loop_
_entity_poly.entity_id
_entity_poly.type
_entity_poly.pdbx_seq_one_letter_code
_entity_poly.pdbx_strand_id
1 'polypeptide(L)'
;MRVSLVLLHSLLRLLVVCTFCLFLLVDPVNADSLSCRPRPGGTPVPLGVFLVRRDGYPDMELPIRLALNYIHNHSCILDGFKLELMYKDTRS
;
A
#
# COMPACT_ATOMS: atom_id res chain seq x y z
N MET A 1 -6.23 56.41 6.64
CA MET A 1 -6.33 55.23 7.54
C MET A 1 -7.12 54.04 6.97
N ARG A 2 -7.65 54.07 5.74
CA ARG A 2 -8.41 52.95 5.15
C ARG A 2 -7.54 51.87 4.49
N VAL A 3 -6.38 52.26 3.94
CA VAL A 3 -5.43 51.35 3.26
C VAL A 3 -4.85 50.31 4.24
N SER A 4 -4.53 50.73 5.46
CA SER A 4 -3.99 49.85 6.51
C SER A 4 -4.99 48.76 6.93
N LEU A 5 -6.30 49.05 6.90
CA LEU A 5 -7.33 48.08 7.27
C LEU A 5 -7.55 47.01 6.20
N VAL A 6 -7.49 47.41 4.92
CA VAL A 6 -7.60 46.47 3.78
C VAL A 6 -6.38 45.55 3.71
N LEU A 7 -5.18 46.11 3.92
CA LEU A 7 -3.94 45.34 3.95
C LEU A 7 -3.95 44.33 5.11
N LEU A 8 -4.40 44.74 6.30
CA LEU A 8 -4.51 43.88 7.47
C LEU A 8 -5.49 42.72 7.23
N HIS A 9 -6.64 42.99 6.61
CA HIS A 9 -7.64 41.97 6.31
C HIS A 9 -7.12 40.96 5.26
N SER A 10 -6.36 41.43 4.26
CA SER A 10 -5.75 40.56 3.25
C SER A 10 -4.66 39.67 3.86
N LEU A 11 -3.81 40.22 4.73
CA LEU A 11 -2.77 39.46 5.43
C LEU A 11 -3.38 38.41 6.37
N LEU A 12 -4.46 38.75 7.07
CA LEU A 12 -5.17 37.81 7.93
C LEU A 12 -5.75 36.63 7.14
N ARG A 13 -6.35 36.88 5.96
CA ARG A 13 -6.83 35.82 5.07
C ARG A 13 -5.70 34.94 4.57
N LEU A 14 -4.57 35.53 4.17
CA LEU A 14 -3.41 34.77 3.72
C LEU A 14 -2.84 33.89 4.83
N LEU A 15 -2.78 34.42 6.07
CA LEU A 15 -2.31 33.67 7.24
C LEU A 15 -3.21 32.46 7.52
N VAL A 16 -4.54 32.64 7.48
CA VAL A 16 -5.52 31.56 7.71
C VAL A 16 -5.45 30.49 6.61
N VAL A 17 -5.31 30.89 5.35
CA VAL A 17 -5.12 29.92 4.25
C VAL A 17 -3.81 29.18 4.41
N CYS A 18 -2.73 29.87 4.78
CA CYS A 18 -1.43 29.26 4.97
C CYS A 18 -1.44 28.26 6.13
N THR A 19 -2.02 28.62 7.28
CA THR A 19 -2.13 27.69 8.42
C THR A 19 -3.03 26.52 8.09
N PHE A 20 -4.17 26.73 7.44
CA PHE A 20 -5.05 25.65 7.01
C PHE A 20 -4.36 24.70 6.00
N CYS A 21 -3.61 25.24 5.03
CA CYS A 21 -2.79 24.44 4.12
C CYS A 21 -1.69 23.67 4.86
N LEU A 22 -1.03 24.28 5.84
CA LEU A 22 -0.06 23.59 6.71
C LEU A 22 -0.72 22.49 7.52
N PHE A 23 -1.92 22.71 8.07
CA PHE A 23 -2.69 21.69 8.78
C PHE A 23 -3.15 20.55 7.86
N LEU A 24 -3.51 20.83 6.60
CA LEU A 24 -3.81 19.78 5.61
C LEU A 24 -2.56 19.04 5.11
N LEU A 25 -1.40 19.71 5.07
CA LEU A 25 -0.11 19.07 4.78
C LEU A 25 0.39 18.22 5.95
N VAL A 26 0.04 18.62 7.17
CA VAL A 26 0.39 17.96 8.43
C VAL A 26 -0.86 17.29 8.97
N ASP A 27 -1.35 16.26 8.28
CA ASP A 27 -2.31 15.32 8.85
C ASP A 27 -1.57 14.42 9.85
N PRO A 28 -1.71 14.58 11.18
CA PRO A 28 -1.06 13.70 12.14
C PRO A 28 -2.01 12.57 12.60
N VAL A 29 -3.26 12.52 12.13
CA VAL A 29 -4.32 11.63 12.65
C VAL A 29 -4.39 10.27 11.94
N ASN A 30 -3.24 9.71 11.55
CA ASN A 30 -3.09 8.26 11.29
C ASN A 30 -1.63 7.80 11.13
N ALA A 31 -0.68 8.54 11.71
CA ALA A 31 0.74 8.19 11.65
C ALA A 31 1.17 7.13 12.69
N ASP A 32 0.22 6.48 13.37
CA ASP A 32 0.46 5.25 14.14
C ASP A 32 0.59 4.05 13.17
N SER A 33 1.69 4.06 12.42
CA SER A 33 2.37 2.86 11.92
C SER A 33 1.57 1.86 11.07
N LEU A 34 1.15 2.26 9.87
CA LEU A 34 1.21 1.34 8.72
C LEU A 34 2.69 1.08 8.34
N SER A 35 3.48 0.64 9.31
CA SER A 35 4.87 0.28 9.08
C SER A 35 4.84 -1.02 8.28
N CYS A 36 4.96 -0.92 6.95
CA CYS A 36 5.15 -2.03 6.03
C CYS A 36 6.54 -2.71 6.26
N ARG A 37 6.91 -2.96 7.51
CA ARG A 37 8.11 -3.70 7.90
C ARG A 37 7.85 -5.20 7.82
N PRO A 38 8.64 -5.96 7.04
CA PRO A 38 8.53 -7.41 6.95
C PRO A 38 8.46 -8.03 8.36
N ARG A 39 7.40 -8.79 8.65
CA ARG A 39 7.28 -9.53 9.91
C ARG A 39 7.61 -10.99 9.67
N PRO A 40 8.54 -11.58 10.43
CA PRO A 40 8.78 -13.02 10.39
C PRO A 40 7.62 -13.74 11.06
N GLY A 41 7.00 -14.68 10.33
CA GLY A 41 5.88 -15.48 10.81
C GLY A 41 4.51 -14.92 10.41
N GLY A 42 3.55 -15.82 10.31
CA GLY A 42 2.16 -15.53 9.94
C GLY A 42 1.37 -16.82 9.84
N THR A 43 0.06 -16.75 10.05
CA THR A 43 -0.83 -17.89 9.87
C THR A 43 -0.80 -18.31 8.40
N PRO A 44 -0.48 -19.58 8.08
CA PRO A 44 -0.41 -20.04 6.70
C PRO A 44 -1.81 -20.04 6.06
N VAL A 45 -1.90 -19.50 4.84
CA VAL A 45 -3.13 -19.45 4.05
C VAL A 45 -2.88 -20.17 2.73
N PRO A 46 -3.47 -21.36 2.51
CA PRO A 46 -3.25 -22.13 1.30
C PRO A 46 -3.95 -21.49 0.09
N LEU A 47 -3.21 -21.35 -1.00
CA LEU A 47 -3.70 -20.89 -2.31
C LEU A 47 -3.58 -22.02 -3.33
N GLY A 48 -4.74 -22.52 -3.77
CA GLY A 48 -4.82 -23.48 -4.86
C GLY A 48 -4.57 -22.81 -6.20
N VAL A 49 -3.59 -23.31 -6.96
CA VAL A 49 -3.26 -22.80 -8.30
C VAL A 49 -3.32 -23.93 -9.32
N PHE A 50 -4.07 -23.70 -10.39
CA PHE A 50 -4.13 -24.56 -11.56
C PHE A 50 -3.26 -23.97 -12.67
N LEU A 51 -2.23 -24.70 -13.07
CA LEU A 51 -1.30 -24.29 -14.13
C LEU A 51 -1.53 -25.11 -15.38
N VAL A 52 -1.63 -24.44 -16.53
CA VAL A 52 -1.65 -25.08 -17.84
C VAL A 52 -0.21 -25.17 -18.34
N ARG A 53 0.31 -26.40 -18.46
CA ARG A 53 1.63 -26.67 -19.05
C ARG A 53 1.44 -27.32 -20.42
N ARG A 54 1.31 -26.50 -21.46
CA ARG A 54 1.15 -26.91 -22.85
C ARG A 54 2.12 -26.14 -23.73
N ASP A 55 2.62 -26.77 -24.79
CA ASP A 55 3.47 -26.12 -25.78
C ASP A 55 2.77 -24.86 -26.34
N GLY A 56 3.53 -23.75 -26.42
CA GLY A 56 3.01 -22.45 -26.85
C GLY A 56 2.36 -21.60 -25.74
N TYR A 57 2.22 -22.11 -24.52
CA TYR A 57 1.76 -21.32 -23.36
C TYR A 57 2.92 -20.93 -22.45
N PRO A 58 2.92 -19.69 -21.90
CA PRO A 58 3.96 -19.25 -20.99
C PRO A 58 3.88 -20.00 -19.66
N ASP A 59 5.04 -20.33 -19.08
CA ASP A 59 5.11 -20.86 -17.72
C ASP A 59 4.76 -19.78 -16.70
N MET A 60 3.65 -19.98 -16.01
CA MET A 60 3.11 -19.03 -15.02
C MET A 60 3.62 -19.29 -13.60
N GLU A 61 4.39 -20.37 -13.37
CA GLU A 61 4.88 -20.69 -12.02
C GLU A 61 5.78 -19.57 -11.46
N LEU A 62 6.75 -19.10 -12.27
CA LEU A 62 7.68 -18.05 -11.86
C LEU A 62 6.98 -16.70 -11.58
N PRO A 63 6.10 -16.18 -12.47
CA PRO A 63 5.31 -14.97 -12.18
C PRO A 63 4.53 -15.04 -10.87
N ILE A 64 3.91 -16.19 -10.57
CA ILE A 64 3.14 -16.37 -9.33
C ILE A 64 4.06 -16.33 -8.11
N ARG A 65 5.22 -17.00 -8.16
CA ARG A 65 6.22 -16.93 -7.08
C ARG A 65 6.72 -15.50 -6.85
N LEU A 66 6.94 -14.73 -7.91
CA LEU A 66 7.36 -13.33 -7.79
C LEU A 66 6.30 -12.45 -7.12
N ALA A 67 5.03 -12.61 -7.51
CA ALA A 67 3.92 -11.88 -6.89
C ALA A 67 3.79 -12.20 -5.39
N LEU A 68 3.95 -13.47 -5.02
CA LEU A 68 3.92 -13.88 -3.61
C LEU A 68 5.08 -13.34 -2.81
N ASN A 69 6.29 -13.38 -3.37
CA ASN A 69 7.46 -12.79 -2.74
C ASN A 69 7.26 -11.27 -2.53
N TYR A 70 6.66 -10.58 -3.50
CA TYR A 70 6.30 -9.17 -3.34
C TYR A 70 5.33 -8.99 -2.17
N ILE A 71 4.25 -9.78 -2.11
CA ILE A 71 3.25 -9.70 -1.03
C ILE A 71 3.88 -9.97 0.34
N HIS A 72 4.68 -11.03 0.48
CA HIS A 72 5.32 -11.39 1.75
C HIS A 72 6.33 -10.35 2.23
N ASN A 73 7.00 -9.65 1.30
CA ASN A 73 7.94 -8.58 1.63
C ASN A 73 7.25 -7.24 1.96
N HIS A 74 5.94 -7.11 1.68
CA HIS A 74 5.13 -5.94 2.02
C HIS A 74 4.15 -6.31 3.14
N SER A 75 4.60 -6.18 4.40
CA SER A 75 3.85 -6.65 5.58
C SER A 75 2.47 -6.00 5.78
N CYS A 76 2.17 -4.92 5.06
CA CYS A 76 0.89 -4.23 5.11
C CYS A 76 -0.20 -4.85 4.20
N ILE A 77 0.15 -5.79 3.31
CA ILE A 77 -0.84 -6.43 2.41
C ILE A 77 -1.58 -7.57 3.14
N LEU A 78 -0.85 -8.36 3.93
CA LEU A 78 -1.36 -9.50 4.68
C LEU A 78 -0.73 -9.54 6.07
N ASP A 79 -1.09 -8.56 6.92
CA ASP A 79 -0.53 -8.49 8.27
C ASP A 79 -0.93 -9.74 9.07
N GLY A 80 0.08 -10.49 9.53
CA GLY A 80 -0.10 -11.72 10.29
C GLY A 80 -0.43 -12.97 9.46
N PHE A 81 -0.47 -12.91 8.13
CA PHE A 81 -0.76 -14.06 7.27
C PHE A 81 0.36 -14.33 6.25
N LYS A 82 0.56 -15.61 5.92
CA LYS A 82 1.52 -16.03 4.91
C LYS A 82 0.85 -16.93 3.88
N LEU A 83 0.79 -16.46 2.64
CA LEU A 83 0.28 -17.25 1.53
C LEU A 83 1.21 -18.44 1.20
N GLU A 84 0.64 -19.63 1.08
CA GLU A 84 1.35 -20.85 0.72
C GLU A 84 0.74 -21.47 -0.55
N LEU A 85 1.57 -21.68 -1.57
CA LEU A 85 1.10 -22.23 -2.84
C LEU A 85 0.87 -23.73 -2.76
N MET A 86 -0.31 -24.15 -3.18
CA MET A 86 -0.65 -25.54 -3.46
C MET A 86 -0.85 -25.68 -4.96
N TYR A 87 0.16 -26.18 -5.65
CA TYR A 87 0.07 -26.42 -7.08
C TYR A 87 -0.67 -27.72 -7.38
N LYS A 88 -1.62 -27.66 -8.31
CA LYS A 88 -2.13 -28.85 -8.97
C LYS A 88 -1.91 -28.68 -10.47
N ASP A 89 -1.03 -29.51 -11.02
CA ASP A 89 -0.88 -29.63 -12.47
C ASP A 89 -2.18 -30.22 -13.03
N THR A 90 -2.83 -29.47 -13.93
CA THR A 90 -4.11 -29.91 -14.50
C THR A 90 -3.95 -30.89 -15.64
N ARG A 91 -2.71 -31.18 -16.10
CA ARG A 91 -2.39 -32.07 -17.24
C ARG A 91 -3.57 -32.20 -18.21
N SER A 92 -3.72 -31.21 -19.09
CA SER A 92 -4.83 -31.17 -20.05
C SER A 92 -4.95 -32.47 -20.83
#